data_AF-A0A651DNL1-F1
#
_entry.id   AF-A0A651DNL1-F1
#
_cell.length_a   1.000
_cell.length_b   1.000
_cell.length_c   1.000
_cell.angle_alpha   90.00
_cell.angle_beta   90.00
_cell.angle_gamma   90.00
#
_symmetry.space_group_name_H-M   'P 1'
#
loop_
_entity.id
_entity.type
_entity.pdbx_description
1 polymer ?
#
loop_
_entity_poly.entity_id
_entity_poly.type
_entity_poly.pdbx_seq_one_letter_code
_entity_poly.pdbx_strand_id
1 'polypeptide(L)'
;MQKSGNTPLIRARQLERQLGIKRIFIKLEGASPTGHMHDRLGEMAVALCKARGWHQLLVEGQTAFIDAICHHAIQKDIKTWLPKRYNPTLSTLHDHALCETHTIRKSRTETYRQRLSQWASDHQACFIDQQVEGIQLLEHAFTDIFVEINQKVKGDIGHLFINHQAHQDSLLAKCMMRSLFDGVIDIIPQLHGSITEHLESSENEADPSHVITSTDLKEARNMLRRHEQLAVSTQGARPFAVFLKQYRAGHLEKDNHVIILEDGRSLVDIIRLKDENILTKAQIIDHVRTWLEPYADSFEETQDAVHNAFEKGFILLARQNQTAEGICVIVHTGFEAFIPTYHLAYIGTAPSTKGRGVGTELIRRAIDLSHDNLSLHVDLTNRSATRLYQKMGFRHAYNRMIYQGE
;
A
#
# COMPACT_ATOMS: atom_id res chain seq x y z
N MET A 1 -5.78 -14.98 -3.26
CA MET A 1 -5.55 -14.00 -4.33
C MET A 1 -5.60 -12.61 -3.71
N GLN A 2 -4.58 -11.80 -3.92
CA GLN A 2 -4.55 -10.42 -3.44
C GLN A 2 -5.60 -9.63 -4.25
N LYS A 3 -6.54 -8.97 -3.56
CA LYS A 3 -7.55 -8.12 -4.21
C LYS A 3 -6.91 -6.76 -4.56
N SER A 4 -7.45 -6.07 -5.55
CA SER A 4 -6.98 -4.74 -5.97
C SER A 4 -7.24 -3.62 -4.94
N GLY A 5 -8.04 -3.90 -3.91
CA GLY A 5 -8.40 -2.95 -2.84
C GLY A 5 -8.06 -3.43 -1.43
N ASN A 6 -8.44 -2.60 -0.44
CA ASN A 6 -8.01 -2.70 0.97
C ASN A 6 -6.49 -2.65 1.13
N THR A 7 -5.84 -1.83 0.31
CA THR A 7 -4.40 -1.58 0.38
C THR A 7 -4.03 -0.89 1.70
N PRO A 8 -2.78 -1.02 2.19
CA PRO A 8 -2.36 -0.43 3.45
C PRO A 8 -2.51 1.09 3.46
N LEU A 9 -3.03 1.62 4.56
CA LEU A 9 -2.94 3.03 4.92
C LEU A 9 -2.09 3.11 6.19
N ILE A 10 -0.91 3.70 6.08
CA ILE A 10 0.01 3.80 7.21
C ILE A 10 0.06 5.23 7.74
N ARG A 11 0.21 5.37 9.06
CA ARG A 11 0.59 6.64 9.65
C ARG A 11 2.12 6.73 9.71
N ALA A 12 2.67 7.70 8.98
CA ALA A 12 4.10 7.89 8.76
C ALA A 12 4.79 8.56 9.96
N ARG A 13 4.80 7.85 11.10
CA ARG A 13 5.25 8.39 12.40
C ARG A 13 6.74 8.73 12.44
N GLN A 14 7.57 8.19 11.54
CA GLN A 14 9.01 8.50 11.50
C GLN A 14 9.21 9.81 10.74
N LEU A 15 8.53 9.99 9.61
CA LEU A 15 8.46 11.27 8.91
C LEU A 15 7.87 12.36 9.79
N GLU A 16 6.80 12.07 10.55
CA GLU A 16 6.24 13.04 11.51
C GLU A 16 7.29 13.54 12.51
N ARG A 17 8.16 12.64 13.00
CA ARG A 17 9.24 12.99 13.94
C ARG A 17 10.36 13.76 13.26
N GLN A 18 10.71 13.37 12.04
CA GLN A 18 11.77 13.99 11.28
C GLN A 18 11.41 15.42 10.84
N LEU A 19 10.14 15.63 10.49
CA LEU A 19 9.62 16.90 10.00
C LEU A 19 9.01 17.76 11.12
N GLY A 20 8.70 17.21 12.29
CA GLY A 20 8.04 17.97 13.35
C GLY A 20 6.56 18.30 13.10
N ILE A 21 5.97 17.80 12.00
CA ILE A 21 4.54 17.87 11.69
C ILE A 21 3.86 16.53 12.01
N LYS A 22 2.62 16.55 12.48
CA LYS A 22 1.87 15.33 12.86
C LYS A 22 0.82 15.01 11.79
N ARG A 23 0.21 13.83 11.91
CA ARG A 23 -0.95 13.36 11.12
C ARG A 23 -0.63 13.17 9.63
N ILE A 24 0.55 12.61 9.34
CA ILE A 24 0.92 12.20 7.98
C ILE A 24 0.45 10.76 7.75
N PHE A 25 -0.42 10.57 6.77
CA PHE A 25 -0.93 9.26 6.35
C PHE A 25 -0.51 8.96 4.91
N ILE A 26 -0.05 7.75 4.64
CA ILE A 26 0.40 7.31 3.32
C ILE A 26 -0.41 6.08 2.90
N LYS A 27 -1.13 6.20 1.79
CA LYS A 27 -1.91 5.14 1.16
C LYS A 27 -1.04 4.44 0.10
N LEU A 28 -0.86 3.14 0.24
CA LEU A 28 0.08 2.33 -0.54
C LEU A 28 -0.64 1.48 -1.59
N GLU A 29 -0.99 2.08 -2.74
CA GLU A 29 -1.70 1.38 -3.81
C GLU A 29 -0.83 0.41 -4.61
N GLY A 30 0.50 0.47 -4.43
CA GLY A 30 1.43 -0.52 -4.96
C GLY A 30 1.43 -1.86 -4.21
N ALA A 31 0.66 -1.99 -3.12
CA ALA A 31 0.40 -3.28 -2.46
C ALA A 31 -0.74 -4.06 -3.16
N SER A 32 -0.73 -4.05 -4.49
CA SER A 32 -1.71 -4.66 -5.38
C SER A 32 -1.02 -5.72 -6.27
N PRO A 33 -1.76 -6.65 -6.93
CA PRO A 33 -1.17 -7.77 -7.65
C PRO A 33 -0.09 -7.42 -8.68
N THR A 34 -0.27 -6.37 -9.47
CA THR A 34 0.74 -5.87 -10.44
C THR A 34 1.62 -4.76 -9.87
N GLY A 35 1.41 -4.40 -8.60
CA GLY A 35 2.20 -3.39 -7.90
C GLY A 35 1.80 -1.95 -8.21
N HIS A 36 0.57 -1.73 -8.71
CA HIS A 36 0.06 -0.40 -9.05
C HIS A 36 -1.44 -0.25 -8.75
N MET A 37 -1.90 0.97 -8.50
CA MET A 37 -3.31 1.35 -8.37
C MET A 37 -4.17 0.91 -9.58
N HIS A 38 -3.55 0.68 -10.75
CA HIS A 38 -4.27 0.28 -11.95
C HIS A 38 -4.88 -1.11 -11.85
N ASP A 39 -4.47 -1.95 -10.88
CA ASP A 39 -5.16 -3.20 -10.55
C ASP A 39 -6.65 -2.97 -10.32
N ARG A 40 -7.03 -1.84 -9.67
CA ARG A 40 -8.45 -1.48 -9.46
C ARG A 40 -9.19 -1.24 -10.78
N LEU A 41 -8.52 -0.57 -11.72
CA LEU A 41 -9.07 -0.29 -13.05
C LEU A 41 -9.15 -1.58 -13.88
N GLY A 42 -8.15 -2.46 -13.75
CA GLY A 42 -8.13 -3.78 -14.38
C GLY A 42 -9.29 -4.66 -13.96
N GLU A 43 -9.55 -4.76 -12.65
CA GLU A 43 -10.67 -5.52 -12.12
C GLU A 43 -12.02 -4.99 -12.64
N MET A 44 -12.20 -3.66 -12.67
CA MET A 44 -13.41 -3.02 -13.17
C MET A 44 -13.58 -3.18 -14.69
N ALA A 45 -12.52 -3.02 -15.48
CA ALA A 45 -12.55 -3.20 -16.93
C ALA A 45 -12.98 -4.62 -17.32
N VAL A 46 -12.46 -5.61 -16.60
CA VAL A 46 -12.81 -7.03 -16.76
C VAL A 46 -14.26 -7.29 -16.35
N ALA A 47 -14.72 -6.71 -15.25
CA ALA A 47 -16.11 -6.81 -14.82
C ALA A 47 -17.08 -6.21 -15.87
N LEU A 48 -16.74 -5.04 -16.41
CA LEU A 48 -17.51 -4.37 -17.46
C LEU A 48 -17.58 -5.20 -18.74
N CYS A 49 -16.46 -5.79 -19.17
CA CYS A 49 -16.41 -6.67 -20.33
C CYS A 49 -17.36 -7.87 -20.17
N LYS A 50 -17.32 -8.53 -19.01
CA LYS A 50 -18.22 -9.65 -18.71
C LYS A 50 -19.68 -9.23 -18.63
N ALA A 51 -19.98 -8.09 -18.03
CA ALA A 51 -21.34 -7.57 -17.95
C ALA A 51 -21.96 -7.30 -19.33
N ARG A 52 -21.12 -6.98 -20.33
CA ARG A 52 -21.52 -6.85 -21.74
C ARG A 52 -21.66 -8.19 -22.48
N GLY A 53 -21.36 -9.32 -21.82
CA GLY A 53 -21.37 -10.65 -22.43
C GLY A 53 -20.19 -10.90 -23.37
N TRP A 54 -19.11 -10.12 -23.24
CA TRP A 54 -17.93 -10.23 -24.09
C TRP A 54 -16.79 -10.95 -23.37
N HIS A 55 -15.91 -11.57 -24.15
CA HIS A 55 -14.77 -12.37 -23.68
C HIS A 55 -13.43 -11.86 -24.23
N GLN A 56 -13.43 -10.65 -24.78
CA GLN A 56 -12.26 -10.02 -25.37
C GLN A 56 -12.15 -8.56 -24.95
N LEU A 57 -10.93 -8.10 -24.69
CA LEU A 57 -10.58 -6.71 -24.41
C LEU A 57 -9.68 -6.19 -25.53
N LEU A 58 -9.85 -4.93 -25.92
CA LEU A 58 -8.84 -4.15 -26.63
C LEU A 58 -8.36 -3.07 -25.68
N VAL A 59 -7.06 -3.02 -25.39
CA VAL A 59 -6.52 -2.11 -24.38
C VAL A 59 -5.46 -1.22 -24.99
N GLU A 60 -5.58 0.08 -24.76
CA GLU A 60 -4.58 1.07 -25.15
C GLU A 60 -4.24 1.95 -23.94
N GLY A 61 -2.95 2.13 -23.67
CA GLY A 61 -2.49 2.96 -22.56
C GLY A 61 -1.00 2.79 -22.27
N GLN A 62 -0.60 3.25 -21.10
CA GLN A 62 0.76 3.08 -20.59
C GLN A 62 0.98 1.66 -20.05
N THR A 63 2.24 1.26 -19.94
CA THR A 63 2.63 -0.10 -19.52
C THR A 63 1.95 -0.57 -18.23
N ALA A 64 1.97 0.23 -17.16
CA ALA A 64 1.36 -0.17 -15.89
C ALA A 64 -0.17 -0.36 -15.97
N PHE A 65 -0.84 0.39 -16.85
CA PHE A 65 -2.28 0.27 -17.07
C PHE A 65 -2.63 -1.02 -17.83
N ILE A 66 -1.88 -1.27 -18.91
CA ILE A 66 -2.02 -2.48 -19.71
C ILE A 66 -1.74 -3.72 -18.89
N ASP A 67 -0.63 -3.71 -18.14
CA ASP A 67 -0.19 -4.81 -17.31
C ASP A 67 -1.26 -5.22 -16.28
N ALA A 68 -1.84 -4.25 -15.58
CA ALA A 68 -2.93 -4.49 -14.65
C ALA A 68 -4.17 -5.11 -15.32
N ILE A 69 -4.60 -4.58 -16.47
CA ILE A 69 -5.77 -5.14 -17.19
C ILE A 69 -5.47 -6.57 -17.66
N CYS A 70 -4.31 -6.81 -18.27
CA CYS A 70 -3.90 -8.12 -18.74
C CYS A 70 -3.88 -9.15 -17.59
N HIS A 71 -3.28 -8.79 -16.46
CA HIS A 71 -3.22 -9.64 -15.27
C HIS A 71 -4.62 -10.06 -14.79
N HIS A 72 -5.56 -9.11 -14.68
CA HIS A 72 -6.92 -9.41 -14.25
C HIS A 72 -7.77 -10.12 -15.31
N ALA A 73 -7.53 -9.85 -16.60
CA ALA A 73 -8.23 -10.49 -17.70
C ALA A 73 -7.93 -12.00 -17.76
N ILE A 74 -6.66 -12.37 -17.56
CA ILE A 74 -6.21 -13.76 -17.61
C ILE A 74 -6.83 -14.61 -16.50
N GLN A 75 -6.89 -14.07 -15.28
CA GLN A 75 -7.58 -14.74 -14.14
C GLN A 75 -9.06 -15.04 -14.42
N LYS A 76 -9.63 -14.38 -15.42
CA LYS A 76 -11.05 -14.44 -15.77
C LYS A 76 -11.30 -15.05 -17.15
N ASP A 77 -10.27 -15.61 -17.77
CA ASP A 77 -10.27 -16.21 -19.10
C ASP A 77 -10.79 -15.24 -20.18
N ILE A 78 -10.29 -14.00 -20.14
CA ILE A 78 -10.58 -12.96 -21.12
C ILE A 78 -9.33 -12.72 -21.97
N LYS A 79 -9.48 -12.84 -23.28
CA LYS A 79 -8.41 -12.54 -24.24
C LYS A 79 -8.19 -11.03 -24.34
N THR A 80 -6.93 -10.59 -24.35
CA THR A 80 -6.58 -9.16 -24.41
C THR A 80 -5.79 -8.85 -25.67
N TRP A 81 -6.22 -7.81 -26.40
CA TRP A 81 -5.59 -7.34 -27.62
C TRP A 81 -4.88 -6.01 -27.39
N LEU A 82 -3.63 -5.93 -27.86
CA LEU A 82 -2.75 -4.77 -27.69
C LEU A 82 -2.29 -4.22 -29.06
N PRO A 83 -2.61 -2.96 -29.40
CA PRO A 83 -2.06 -2.29 -30.58
C PRO A 83 -0.52 -2.25 -30.64
N LYS A 84 0.11 -2.63 -31.77
CA LYS A 84 1.59 -2.72 -31.89
C LYS A 84 2.37 -1.40 -31.80
N ARG A 85 1.73 -0.23 -31.78
CA ARG A 85 2.41 1.05 -32.02
C ARG A 85 3.00 1.70 -30.77
N TYR A 86 2.35 1.54 -29.61
CA TYR A 86 2.71 2.24 -28.37
C TYR A 86 2.69 1.35 -27.13
N ASN A 87 2.47 0.05 -27.31
CA ASN A 87 2.34 -0.87 -26.19
C ASN A 87 3.68 -1.50 -25.77
N PRO A 88 3.83 -1.80 -24.47
CA PRO A 88 4.99 -2.51 -23.98
C PRO A 88 5.23 -3.81 -24.75
N THR A 89 6.49 -4.23 -24.86
CA THR A 89 6.81 -5.59 -25.26
C THR A 89 6.11 -6.54 -24.31
N LEU A 90 5.38 -7.55 -24.81
CA LEU A 90 4.63 -8.50 -23.97
C LEU A 90 5.45 -9.08 -22.81
N SER A 91 6.75 -9.29 -23.04
CA SER A 91 7.70 -9.80 -22.05
C SER A 91 7.92 -8.90 -20.83
N THR A 92 7.49 -7.62 -20.86
CA THR A 92 7.58 -6.72 -19.71
C THR A 92 6.33 -6.76 -18.82
N LEU A 93 5.30 -7.52 -19.21
CA LEU A 93 4.07 -7.68 -18.44
C LEU A 93 4.21 -8.85 -17.47
N HIS A 94 3.55 -8.75 -16.30
CA HIS A 94 3.53 -9.81 -15.30
C HIS A 94 2.90 -11.10 -15.84
N ASP A 95 1.80 -10.95 -16.59
CA ASP A 95 1.13 -12.04 -17.27
C ASP A 95 0.65 -11.59 -18.65
N HIS A 96 0.94 -12.42 -19.65
CA HIS A 96 0.63 -12.14 -21.04
C HIS A 96 0.18 -13.40 -21.79
N ALA A 97 -0.19 -14.48 -21.09
CA ALA A 97 -0.55 -15.76 -21.70
C ALA A 97 -1.73 -15.66 -22.68
N LEU A 98 -2.71 -14.79 -22.39
CA LEU A 98 -3.87 -14.52 -23.27
C LEU A 98 -3.78 -13.18 -23.99
N CYS A 99 -2.57 -12.61 -24.10
CA CYS A 99 -2.36 -11.31 -24.74
C CYS A 99 -1.83 -11.48 -26.18
N GLU A 100 -2.50 -10.83 -27.13
CA GLU A 100 -2.07 -10.81 -28.53
C GLU A 100 -1.90 -9.38 -29.03
N THR A 101 -0.94 -9.20 -29.94
CA THR A 101 -0.68 -7.88 -30.53
C THR A 101 -1.39 -7.72 -31.87
N HIS A 102 -1.98 -6.56 -32.10
CA HIS A 102 -2.70 -6.24 -33.34
C HIS A 102 -2.07 -5.05 -34.07
N THR A 103 -1.92 -5.15 -35.39
CA THR A 103 -1.42 -4.06 -36.23
C THR A 103 -2.58 -3.25 -36.80
N ILE A 104 -2.69 -1.99 -36.41
CA ILE A 104 -3.74 -1.10 -36.90
C ILE A 104 -3.29 -0.41 -38.18
N ARG A 105 -3.96 -0.73 -39.29
CA ARG A 105 -3.69 -0.15 -40.62
C ARG A 105 -3.93 1.34 -40.62
N LYS A 106 -3.00 2.13 -41.20
CA LYS A 106 -3.13 3.59 -41.34
C LYS A 106 -4.37 3.95 -42.16
N SER A 107 -5.08 5.00 -41.77
CA SER A 107 -6.19 5.61 -42.50
C SER A 107 -5.91 7.10 -42.69
N ARG A 108 -6.40 7.68 -43.80
CA ARG A 108 -6.32 9.12 -44.09
C ARG A 108 -7.53 9.89 -43.57
N THR A 109 -8.63 9.19 -43.29
CA THR A 109 -9.94 9.78 -42.95
C THR A 109 -10.31 9.55 -41.49
N GLU A 110 -9.80 8.48 -40.87
CA GLU A 110 -10.12 8.10 -39.50
C GLU A 110 -8.96 8.34 -38.56
N THR A 111 -9.27 8.86 -37.37
CA THR A 111 -8.32 8.95 -36.26
C THR A 111 -7.86 7.56 -35.80
N TYR A 112 -6.76 7.52 -35.04
CA TYR A 112 -6.26 6.27 -34.46
C TYR A 112 -7.29 5.61 -33.52
N ARG A 113 -7.93 6.41 -32.66
CA ARG A 113 -8.97 5.94 -31.75
C ARG A 113 -10.22 5.44 -32.48
N GLN A 114 -10.65 6.12 -33.54
CA GLN A 114 -11.79 5.66 -34.35
C GLN A 114 -11.52 4.27 -34.95
N ARG A 115 -10.30 4.04 -35.45
CA ARG A 115 -9.90 2.72 -35.97
C ARG A 115 -9.89 1.64 -34.89
N LEU A 116 -9.41 1.96 -33.69
CA LEU A 116 -9.46 1.06 -32.54
C LEU A 116 -10.91 0.70 -32.17
N SER A 117 -11.75 1.72 -32.05
CA SER A 117 -13.16 1.56 -31.72
C SER A 117 -13.91 0.73 -32.76
N GLN A 118 -13.64 0.96 -34.05
CA GLN A 118 -14.24 0.17 -35.13
C GLN A 118 -13.79 -1.28 -35.06
N TRP A 119 -12.48 -1.53 -34.91
CA TRP A 119 -11.96 -2.88 -34.76
C TRP A 119 -12.58 -3.60 -33.56
N ALA A 120 -12.68 -2.93 -32.42
CA ALA A 120 -13.28 -3.50 -31.21
C ALA A 120 -14.73 -3.90 -31.42
N SER A 121 -15.50 -3.05 -32.12
CA SER A 121 -16.89 -3.35 -32.50
C SER A 121 -16.98 -4.58 -33.41
N ASP A 122 -16.14 -4.63 -34.46
CA ASP A 122 -16.14 -5.73 -35.43
C ASP A 122 -15.78 -7.08 -34.79
N HIS A 123 -15.01 -7.08 -33.70
CA HIS A 123 -14.51 -8.28 -33.01
C HIS A 123 -15.22 -8.56 -31.68
N GLN A 124 -16.27 -7.82 -31.34
CA GLN A 124 -16.98 -7.92 -30.06
C GLN A 124 -16.02 -7.86 -28.85
N ALA A 125 -15.07 -6.92 -28.90
CA ALA A 125 -14.09 -6.68 -27.86
C ALA A 125 -14.43 -5.40 -27.09
N CYS A 126 -14.28 -5.44 -25.77
CA CYS A 126 -14.48 -4.28 -24.92
C CYS A 126 -13.27 -3.35 -25.09
N PHE A 127 -13.46 -2.19 -25.72
CA PHE A 127 -12.38 -1.23 -25.89
C PHE A 127 -12.20 -0.40 -24.63
N ILE A 128 -10.96 -0.41 -24.11
CA ILE A 128 -10.55 0.33 -22.92
C ILE A 128 -9.35 1.21 -23.31
N ASP A 129 -9.62 2.47 -23.63
CA ASP A 129 -8.60 3.51 -23.81
C ASP A 129 -8.35 4.19 -22.46
N GLN A 130 -7.11 4.18 -21.97
CA GLN A 130 -6.75 4.82 -20.70
C GLN A 130 -7.20 6.28 -20.63
N GLN A 131 -7.16 7.01 -21.75
CA GLN A 131 -7.46 8.44 -21.79
C GLN A 131 -8.96 8.75 -21.90
N VAL A 132 -9.81 7.75 -22.10
CA VAL A 132 -11.26 7.97 -22.26
C VAL A 132 -12.04 7.06 -21.32
N GLU A 133 -12.11 5.77 -21.61
CA GLU A 133 -12.77 4.79 -20.72
C GLU A 133 -12.02 4.69 -19.37
N GLY A 134 -10.69 4.79 -19.38
CA GLY A 134 -9.88 4.76 -18.17
C GLY A 134 -10.19 5.88 -17.17
N ILE A 135 -10.61 7.06 -17.64
CA ILE A 135 -11.01 8.18 -16.75
C ILE A 135 -12.25 7.81 -15.93
N GLN A 136 -13.22 7.11 -16.53
CA GLN A 136 -14.42 6.65 -15.82
C GLN A 136 -14.09 5.57 -14.80
N LEU A 137 -13.21 4.63 -15.16
CA LEU A 137 -12.72 3.59 -14.23
C LEU A 137 -11.95 4.22 -13.06
N LEU A 138 -11.19 5.27 -13.33
CA LEU A 138 -10.45 6.01 -12.32
C LEU A 138 -11.38 6.73 -11.32
N GLU A 139 -12.53 7.24 -11.77
CA GLU A 139 -13.57 7.81 -10.88
C GLU A 139 -13.97 6.83 -9.77
N HIS A 140 -14.25 5.59 -10.17
CA HIS A 140 -14.62 4.51 -9.26
C HIS A 140 -13.47 4.15 -8.32
N ALA A 141 -12.27 3.99 -8.88
CA ALA A 141 -11.08 3.66 -8.07
C ALA A 141 -10.82 4.71 -6.99
N PHE A 142 -10.93 6.01 -7.31
CA PHE A 142 -10.76 7.06 -6.30
C PHE A 142 -11.86 7.04 -5.25
N THR A 143 -13.10 6.80 -5.64
CA THR A 143 -14.21 6.68 -4.67
C THR A 143 -13.94 5.56 -3.66
N ASP A 144 -13.53 4.38 -4.12
CA ASP A 144 -13.18 3.27 -3.24
C ASP A 144 -11.98 3.61 -2.33
N ILE A 145 -10.95 4.24 -2.88
CA ILE A 145 -9.78 4.69 -2.12
C ILE A 145 -10.20 5.69 -1.03
N PHE A 146 -11.07 6.64 -1.34
CA PHE A 146 -11.57 7.61 -0.34
C PHE A 146 -12.33 6.93 0.79
N VAL A 147 -13.22 5.98 0.48
CA VAL A 147 -13.93 5.18 1.49
C VAL A 147 -12.93 4.43 2.38
N GLU A 148 -11.95 3.75 1.78
CA GLU A 148 -10.92 3.02 2.52
C GLU A 148 -10.05 3.91 3.42
N ILE A 149 -9.77 5.15 2.97
CA ILE A 149 -9.01 6.13 3.75
C ILE A 149 -9.86 6.62 4.92
N ASN A 150 -11.10 7.03 4.67
CA ASN A 150 -11.95 7.59 5.72
C ASN A 150 -12.28 6.58 6.83
N GLN A 151 -12.44 5.30 6.50
CA GLN A 151 -12.62 4.25 7.50
C GLN A 151 -11.45 4.13 8.49
N LYS A 152 -10.24 4.53 8.08
CA LYS A 152 -8.99 4.33 8.84
C LYS A 152 -8.42 5.61 9.45
N VAL A 153 -8.65 6.77 8.82
CA VAL A 153 -8.24 8.07 9.35
C VAL A 153 -9.29 8.57 10.34
N LYS A 154 -8.86 8.93 11.56
CA LYS A 154 -9.75 9.59 12.53
C LYS A 154 -9.75 11.10 12.30
N GLY A 155 -10.93 11.65 12.04
CA GLY A 155 -11.14 13.09 11.81
C GLY A 155 -10.85 13.53 10.38
N ASP A 156 -11.09 14.81 10.13
CA ASP A 156 -11.10 15.37 8.79
C ASP A 156 -9.76 15.31 8.05
N ILE A 157 -9.83 15.09 6.74
CA ILE A 157 -8.69 15.18 5.83
C ILE A 157 -8.61 16.64 5.36
N GLY A 158 -7.60 17.37 5.82
CA GLY A 158 -7.41 18.76 5.41
C GLY A 158 -6.67 18.87 4.07
N HIS A 159 -5.70 17.98 3.83
CA HIS A 159 -4.88 17.99 2.62
C HIS A 159 -4.77 16.60 2.00
N LEU A 160 -5.04 16.51 0.71
CA LEU A 160 -4.89 15.30 -0.09
C LEU A 160 -3.81 15.51 -1.16
N PHE A 161 -2.78 14.66 -1.14
CA PHE A 161 -1.70 14.65 -2.12
C PHE A 161 -1.83 13.42 -3.02
N ILE A 162 -2.03 13.64 -4.31
CA ILE A 162 -2.20 12.56 -5.28
C ILE A 162 -1.67 12.97 -6.65
N ASN A 163 -1.09 12.01 -7.36
CA ASN A 163 -0.59 12.23 -8.70
C ASN A 163 -1.79 12.31 -9.65
N HIS A 164 -1.94 13.44 -10.35
CA HIS A 164 -3.02 13.61 -11.33
C HIS A 164 -2.62 14.61 -12.39
N GLN A 165 -3.26 14.55 -13.55
CA GLN A 165 -3.10 15.58 -14.60
C GLN A 165 -4.14 16.68 -14.40
N ALA A 166 -3.85 17.90 -14.88
CA ALA A 166 -4.77 19.04 -14.74
C ALA A 166 -6.20 18.78 -15.29
N HIS A 167 -6.33 17.94 -16.32
CA HIS A 167 -7.65 17.60 -16.86
C HIS A 167 -8.47 16.68 -15.93
N GLN A 168 -7.84 16.07 -14.92
CA GLN A 168 -8.45 15.20 -13.91
C GLN A 168 -8.90 15.95 -12.65
N ASP A 169 -8.61 17.25 -12.52
CA ASP A 169 -9.04 18.06 -11.37
C ASP A 169 -10.56 18.02 -11.19
N SER A 170 -11.30 18.12 -12.30
CA SER A 170 -12.76 18.05 -12.31
C SER A 170 -13.29 16.67 -11.86
N LEU A 171 -12.58 15.60 -12.20
CA LEU A 171 -12.90 14.23 -11.79
C LEU A 171 -12.73 14.07 -10.28
N LEU A 172 -11.57 14.49 -9.75
CA LEU A 172 -11.29 14.41 -8.32
C LEU A 172 -12.24 15.29 -7.50
N ALA A 173 -12.53 16.50 -7.98
CA ALA A 173 -13.54 17.36 -7.38
C ALA A 173 -14.92 16.68 -7.32
N LYS A 174 -15.33 16.00 -8.40
CA LYS A 174 -16.57 15.22 -8.44
C LYS A 174 -16.55 14.06 -7.42
N CYS A 175 -15.45 13.31 -7.34
CA CYS A 175 -15.31 12.23 -6.34
C CYS A 175 -15.41 12.74 -4.90
N MET A 176 -14.78 13.88 -4.60
CA MET A 176 -14.82 14.50 -3.28
C MET A 176 -16.22 15.04 -2.95
N MET A 177 -16.88 15.73 -3.89
CA MET A 177 -18.26 16.20 -3.71
C MET A 177 -19.23 15.03 -3.50
N ARG A 178 -19.04 13.93 -4.24
CA ARG A 178 -19.83 12.72 -4.06
C ARG A 178 -19.62 12.11 -2.67
N SER A 179 -18.36 12.00 -2.25
CA SER A 179 -17.99 11.51 -0.93
C SER A 179 -18.58 12.37 0.20
N LEU A 180 -18.61 13.69 0.03
CA LEU A 180 -19.26 14.60 0.96
C LEU A 180 -20.77 14.34 1.03
N PHE A 181 -21.43 14.22 -0.12
CA PHE A 181 -22.88 13.97 -0.19
C PHE A 181 -23.27 12.61 0.41
N ASP A 182 -22.46 11.58 0.19
CA ASP A 182 -22.68 10.24 0.74
C ASP A 182 -22.28 10.13 2.23
N GLY A 183 -21.81 11.22 2.86
CA GLY A 183 -21.37 11.24 4.26
C GLY A 183 -20.08 10.45 4.53
N VAL A 184 -19.29 10.20 3.49
CA VAL A 184 -17.97 9.57 3.59
C VAL A 184 -16.93 10.56 4.08
N ILE A 185 -17.06 11.85 3.81
CA ILE A 185 -16.19 12.90 4.37
C ILE A 185 -17.07 14.04 4.88
N ASP A 186 -16.64 14.74 5.92
CA ASP A 186 -17.38 15.89 6.46
C ASP A 186 -16.94 17.22 5.81
N ILE A 187 -15.71 17.27 5.29
CA ILE A 187 -15.15 18.42 4.57
C ILE A 187 -14.46 17.99 3.27
N ILE A 188 -14.42 18.89 2.27
CA ILE A 188 -13.66 18.66 1.03
C ILE A 188 -12.18 18.99 1.30
N PRO A 189 -11.25 18.03 1.17
CA PRO A 189 -9.82 18.29 1.38
C PRO A 189 -9.26 19.21 0.30
N GLN A 190 -8.24 19.99 0.66
CA GLN A 190 -7.45 20.70 -0.33
C GLN A 190 -6.64 19.70 -1.16
N LEU A 191 -6.81 19.74 -2.48
CA LEU A 191 -6.13 18.85 -3.43
C LEU A 191 -4.75 19.38 -3.82
N HIS A 192 -3.76 18.50 -3.82
CA HIS A 192 -2.37 18.77 -4.21
C HIS A 192 -1.86 17.67 -5.16
N GLY A 193 -1.08 18.03 -6.19
CA GLY A 193 -0.30 17.05 -6.96
C GLY A 193 -0.45 17.04 -8.48
N SER A 194 -0.90 18.15 -9.09
CA SER A 194 -1.00 18.27 -10.55
C SER A 194 0.37 18.10 -11.24
N ILE A 195 0.42 17.25 -12.26
CA ILE A 195 1.54 17.13 -13.19
C ILE A 195 1.39 18.27 -14.22
N THR A 196 2.00 19.43 -13.97
CA THR A 196 2.24 20.41 -15.03
C THR A 196 3.39 19.90 -15.89
N GLU A 197 3.11 19.02 -16.86
CA GLU A 197 4.17 18.53 -17.74
C GLU A 197 4.49 19.49 -18.87
N HIS A 198 3.52 20.21 -19.47
CA HIS A 198 3.83 21.22 -20.51
C HIS A 198 2.66 22.20 -20.71
N LEU A 199 2.68 23.34 -20.02
CA LEU A 199 2.03 24.57 -20.50
C LEU A 199 2.91 25.79 -20.15
N GLU A 200 4.17 25.73 -20.58
CA GLU A 200 4.95 26.94 -20.86
C GLU A 200 4.52 27.45 -22.24
N SER A 201 3.36 28.10 -22.32
CA SER A 201 3.01 29.00 -23.44
C SER A 201 1.79 29.88 -23.12
N SER A 202 1.83 30.58 -21.99
CA SER A 202 1.12 31.86 -21.86
C SER A 202 1.61 32.57 -20.61
N GLU A 203 2.31 33.69 -20.84
CA GLU A 203 2.71 34.87 -20.04
C GLU A 203 2.24 35.08 -18.57
N ASN A 204 1.93 34.04 -17.80
CA ASN A 204 1.82 34.13 -16.35
C ASN A 204 2.93 33.31 -15.73
N GLU A 205 3.83 34.00 -15.04
CA GLU A 205 4.89 33.43 -14.20
C GLU A 205 4.29 32.35 -13.29
N ALA A 206 4.45 31.08 -13.67
CA ALA A 206 4.16 29.98 -12.76
C ALA A 206 5.12 30.13 -11.57
N ASP A 207 4.58 30.29 -10.36
CA ASP A 207 5.38 30.39 -9.14
C ASP A 207 6.38 29.19 -9.10
N PRO A 208 7.70 29.45 -9.13
CA PRO A 208 8.74 28.42 -9.11
C PRO A 208 8.61 27.44 -7.93
N SER A 209 7.89 27.83 -6.87
CA SER A 209 7.59 26.98 -5.72
C SER A 209 6.81 25.71 -6.12
N HIS A 210 6.01 25.73 -7.18
CA HIS A 210 5.15 24.60 -7.59
C HIS A 210 5.81 23.57 -8.51
N VAL A 211 6.97 23.86 -9.11
CA VAL A 211 7.62 22.95 -10.07
C VAL A 211 8.40 21.85 -9.36
N ILE A 212 7.97 20.59 -9.45
CA ILE A 212 8.70 19.44 -8.88
C ILE A 212 9.89 19.07 -9.77
N THR A 213 11.10 19.18 -9.22
CA THR A 213 12.35 18.84 -9.92
C THR A 213 12.73 17.36 -9.74
N SER A 214 13.66 16.87 -10.54
CA SER A 214 14.24 15.52 -10.37
C SER A 214 14.95 15.35 -9.03
N THR A 215 15.52 16.42 -8.49
CA THR A 215 16.13 16.46 -7.15
C THR A 215 15.08 16.28 -6.06
N ASP A 216 13.94 16.96 -6.17
CA ASP A 216 12.82 16.83 -5.23
C ASP A 216 12.27 15.40 -5.21
N LEU A 217 12.09 14.78 -6.39
CA LEU A 217 11.64 13.38 -6.49
C LEU A 217 12.64 12.42 -5.86
N LYS A 218 13.94 12.63 -6.07
CA LYS A 218 15.01 11.80 -5.48
C LYS A 218 15.04 11.96 -3.95
N GLU A 219 14.87 13.18 -3.46
CA GLU A 219 14.77 13.46 -2.02
C GLU A 219 13.56 12.73 -1.42
N ALA A 220 12.37 12.93 -1.99
CA ALA A 220 11.13 12.30 -1.56
C ALA A 220 11.26 10.78 -1.47
N ARG A 221 11.79 10.13 -2.52
CA ARG A 221 12.04 8.69 -2.53
C ARG A 221 12.99 8.24 -1.43
N ASN A 222 14.09 8.96 -1.24
CA ASN A 222 15.07 8.62 -0.23
C ASN A 222 14.48 8.74 1.18
N MET A 223 13.68 9.76 1.43
CA MET A 223 13.00 9.95 2.71
C MET A 223 11.99 8.83 2.98
N LEU A 224 11.12 8.52 2.02
CA LEU A 224 10.16 7.41 2.12
C LEU A 224 10.86 6.08 2.40
N ARG A 225 11.95 5.80 1.67
CA ARG A 225 12.74 4.57 1.84
C ARG A 225 13.44 4.49 3.19
N ARG A 226 14.10 5.57 3.62
CA ARG A 226 14.93 5.58 4.84
C ARG A 226 14.09 5.63 6.11
N HIS A 227 13.03 6.43 6.12
CA HIS A 227 12.28 6.70 7.35
C HIS A 227 11.06 5.79 7.49
N GLU A 228 10.40 5.40 6.40
CA GLU A 228 9.17 4.60 6.47
C GLU A 228 9.31 3.21 5.83
N GLN A 229 10.51 2.85 5.34
CA GLN A 229 10.75 1.60 4.62
C GLN A 229 9.80 1.40 3.44
N LEU A 230 9.51 2.48 2.70
CA LEU A 230 8.66 2.41 1.52
C LEU A 230 9.47 2.42 0.23
N ALA A 231 9.05 1.61 -0.73
CA ALA A 231 9.51 1.67 -2.11
C ALA A 231 8.44 2.30 -2.98
N VAL A 232 8.88 3.16 -3.90
CA VAL A 232 8.04 3.87 -4.87
C VAL A 232 8.92 4.23 -6.08
N SER A 233 8.35 4.32 -7.29
CA SER A 233 9.09 4.81 -8.46
C SER A 233 9.42 6.30 -8.36
N THR A 234 10.26 6.80 -9.26
CA THR A 234 10.60 8.24 -9.36
C THR A 234 9.37 9.10 -9.51
N GLN A 235 8.46 8.75 -10.43
CA GLN A 235 7.25 9.54 -10.66
C GLN A 235 6.21 9.32 -9.57
N GLY A 236 6.05 8.09 -9.07
CA GLY A 236 5.12 7.78 -7.98
C GLY A 236 5.44 8.49 -6.66
N ALA A 237 6.68 8.99 -6.47
CA ALA A 237 7.05 9.80 -5.31
C ALA A 237 6.58 11.26 -5.37
N ARG A 238 6.07 11.72 -6.52
CA ARG A 238 5.67 13.12 -6.74
C ARG A 238 4.67 13.64 -5.70
N PRO A 239 3.61 12.91 -5.28
CA PRO A 239 2.70 13.38 -4.25
C PRO A 239 3.41 13.73 -2.93
N PHE A 240 4.40 12.91 -2.54
CA PHE A 240 5.21 13.19 -1.35
C PHE A 240 6.19 14.35 -1.55
N ALA A 241 6.75 14.52 -2.76
CA ALA A 241 7.58 15.68 -3.08
C ALA A 241 6.77 16.99 -2.99
N VAL A 242 5.53 17.00 -3.48
CA VAL A 242 4.61 18.14 -3.35
C VAL A 242 4.29 18.42 -1.90
N PHE A 243 4.01 17.38 -1.10
CA PHE A 243 3.85 17.51 0.35
C PHE A 243 5.06 18.19 1.01
N LEU A 244 6.29 17.76 0.70
CA LEU A 244 7.50 18.36 1.27
C LEU A 244 7.65 19.84 0.90
N LYS A 245 7.26 20.22 -0.32
CA LYS A 245 7.26 21.63 -0.74
C LYS A 245 6.23 22.46 0.02
N GLN A 246 4.98 21.99 0.13
CA GLN A 246 3.93 22.69 0.90
C GLN A 246 4.30 22.80 2.38
N TYR A 247 4.92 21.74 2.93
CA TYR A 247 5.47 21.74 4.28
C TYR A 247 6.53 22.85 4.45
N ARG A 248 7.50 22.95 3.52
CA ARG A 248 8.56 23.98 3.56
C ARG A 248 8.04 25.39 3.39
N ALA A 249 6.96 25.56 2.63
CA ALA A 249 6.30 26.85 2.45
C ALA A 249 5.46 27.27 3.66
N GLY A 250 5.26 26.38 4.65
CA GLY A 250 4.43 26.67 5.83
C GLY A 250 2.92 26.64 5.53
N HIS A 251 2.51 26.04 4.41
CA HIS A 251 1.10 25.97 3.98
C HIS A 251 0.33 24.78 4.58
N LEU A 252 0.95 24.02 5.47
CA LEU A 252 0.32 22.84 6.09
C LEU A 252 -0.12 23.16 7.52
N GLU A 253 -1.42 23.02 7.77
CA GLU A 253 -2.02 23.21 9.09
C GLU A 253 -1.95 21.94 9.95
N LYS A 254 -2.59 21.92 11.13
CA LYS A 254 -2.61 20.77 12.05
C LYS A 254 -3.64 19.70 11.67
N ASP A 255 -3.93 19.50 10.39
CA ASP A 255 -4.97 18.58 9.93
C ASP A 255 -4.40 17.23 9.52
N ASN A 256 -5.26 16.29 9.11
CA ASN A 256 -4.76 15.05 8.53
C ASN A 256 -4.25 15.32 7.10
N HIS A 257 -2.99 14.96 6.85
CA HIS A 257 -2.36 15.02 5.53
C HIS A 257 -2.31 13.61 4.94
N VAL A 258 -3.05 13.38 3.86
CA VAL A 258 -3.15 12.08 3.21
C VAL A 258 -2.38 12.12 1.90
N ILE A 259 -1.42 11.21 1.75
CA ILE A 259 -0.59 11.07 0.54
C ILE A 259 -0.89 9.72 -0.09
N ILE A 260 -1.35 9.71 -1.34
CA ILE A 260 -1.61 8.49 -2.10
C ILE A 260 -0.43 8.21 -3.02
N LEU A 261 0.21 7.06 -2.84
CA LEU A 261 1.31 6.58 -3.67
C LEU A 261 0.80 5.44 -4.56
N GLU A 262 0.60 5.73 -5.84
CA GLU A 262 -0.05 4.82 -6.81
C GLU A 262 0.70 3.48 -6.99
N ASP A 263 2.03 3.49 -6.90
CA ASP A 263 2.90 2.31 -6.98
C ASP A 263 3.74 2.12 -5.70
N GLY A 264 3.36 2.83 -4.63
CA GLY A 264 4.02 2.77 -3.34
C GLY A 264 3.73 1.46 -2.62
N ARG A 265 4.77 0.79 -2.12
CA ARG A 265 4.64 -0.44 -1.32
C ARG A 265 5.61 -0.46 -0.15
N SER A 266 5.27 -1.26 0.86
CA SER A 266 6.21 -1.57 1.92
C SER A 266 7.39 -2.37 1.36
N LEU A 267 8.61 -2.06 1.79
CA LEU A 267 9.79 -2.89 1.54
C LEU A 267 9.85 -4.14 2.43
N VAL A 268 8.94 -4.20 3.41
CA VAL A 268 8.83 -5.27 4.38
C VAL A 268 7.41 -5.82 4.31
N ASP A 269 7.30 -7.07 3.86
CA ASP A 269 6.03 -7.79 3.85
C ASP A 269 5.83 -8.44 5.22
N ILE A 270 4.66 -8.21 5.83
CA ILE A 270 4.29 -8.91 7.06
C ILE A 270 3.31 -10.00 6.71
N ILE A 271 3.77 -11.24 6.80
CA ILE A 271 2.96 -12.43 6.51
C ILE A 271 2.65 -13.18 7.78
N ARG A 272 1.45 -13.78 7.86
CA ARG A 272 1.14 -14.76 8.90
C ARG A 272 1.66 -16.11 8.44
N LEU A 273 2.51 -16.74 9.23
CA LEU A 273 2.97 -18.10 8.95
C LEU A 273 1.81 -19.06 9.18
N LYS A 274 1.39 -19.71 8.09
CA LYS A 274 0.39 -20.79 8.08
C LYS A 274 0.92 -22.07 7.42
N ASP A 275 2.01 -21.95 6.68
CA ASP A 275 2.59 -23.01 5.86
C ASP A 275 4.05 -23.23 6.29
N GLU A 276 4.38 -24.48 6.64
CA GLU A 276 5.73 -24.88 7.05
C GLU A 276 6.74 -24.74 5.89
N ASN A 277 6.26 -24.55 4.65
CA ASN A 277 7.10 -24.34 3.46
C ASN A 277 7.90 -23.03 3.47
N ILE A 278 7.53 -22.04 4.29
CA ILE A 278 8.25 -20.76 4.36
C ILE A 278 9.40 -20.83 5.36
N LEU A 279 9.12 -21.33 6.57
CA LEU A 279 10.07 -21.59 7.62
C LEU A 279 9.61 -22.81 8.41
N THR A 280 10.53 -23.71 8.70
CA THR A 280 10.29 -24.83 9.60
C THR A 280 10.17 -24.32 11.05
N LYS A 281 9.51 -25.09 11.91
CA LYS A 281 9.42 -24.79 13.36
C LYS A 281 10.80 -24.60 14.01
N ALA A 282 11.78 -25.41 13.61
CA ALA A 282 13.16 -25.30 14.10
C ALA A 282 13.79 -23.95 13.72
N GLN A 283 13.62 -23.50 12.47
CA GLN A 283 14.11 -22.19 12.02
C GLN A 283 13.42 -21.03 12.74
N ILE A 284 12.12 -21.16 13.02
CA ILE A 284 11.38 -20.16 13.79
C ILE A 284 11.95 -20.04 15.21
N ILE A 285 12.16 -21.16 15.90
CA ILE A 285 12.72 -21.17 17.26
C ILE A 285 14.14 -20.57 17.25
N ASP A 286 14.96 -20.94 16.27
CA ASP A 286 16.31 -20.40 16.11
C ASP A 286 16.28 -18.87 15.91
N HIS A 287 15.47 -18.37 14.96
CA HIS A 287 15.30 -16.93 14.74
C HIS A 287 14.82 -16.19 15.98
N VAL A 288 13.84 -16.73 16.72
CA VAL A 288 13.36 -16.13 17.97
C VAL A 288 14.53 -16.01 18.95
N ARG A 289 15.22 -17.12 19.24
CA ARG A 289 16.29 -17.12 20.24
C ARG A 289 17.43 -16.19 19.84
N THR A 290 17.90 -16.26 18.59
CA THR A 290 19.00 -15.40 18.11
C THR A 290 18.62 -13.92 18.08
N TRP A 291 17.42 -13.56 17.66
CA TRP A 291 17.04 -12.14 17.54
C TRP A 291 16.56 -11.50 18.85
N LEU A 292 16.25 -12.31 19.87
CA LEU A 292 15.90 -11.82 21.20
C LEU A 292 17.12 -11.68 22.12
N GLU A 293 18.30 -12.16 21.75
CA GLU A 293 19.52 -12.02 22.57
C GLU A 293 19.77 -10.55 23.02
N PRO A 294 20.11 -10.31 24.30
CA PRO A 294 20.35 -11.28 25.37
C PRO A 294 19.10 -11.70 26.17
N TYR A 295 17.90 -11.32 25.76
CA TYR A 295 16.63 -11.55 26.47
C TYR A 295 15.89 -12.82 26.01
N ALA A 296 16.60 -13.79 25.45
CA ALA A 296 15.99 -15.01 24.95
C ALA A 296 15.68 -15.96 26.13
N ASP A 297 14.48 -16.54 26.11
CA ASP A 297 14.07 -17.59 27.05
C ASP A 297 14.73 -18.94 26.72
N SER A 298 14.46 -19.95 27.55
CA SER A 298 14.89 -21.33 27.31
C SER A 298 14.36 -21.88 25.97
N PHE A 299 14.98 -22.95 25.48
CA PHE A 299 14.52 -23.60 24.25
C PHE A 299 13.10 -24.17 24.45
N GLU A 300 12.84 -24.76 25.62
CA GLU A 300 11.57 -25.38 25.99
C GLU A 300 10.44 -24.35 26.05
N GLU A 301 10.66 -23.20 26.71
CA GLU A 301 9.67 -22.11 26.75
C GLU A 301 9.40 -21.54 25.36
N THR A 302 10.46 -21.35 24.57
CA THR A 302 10.33 -20.86 23.19
C THR A 302 9.52 -21.83 22.34
N GLN A 303 9.81 -23.13 22.45
CA GLN A 303 9.12 -24.18 21.71
C GLN A 303 7.64 -24.25 22.08
N ASP A 304 7.31 -24.18 23.37
CA ASP A 304 5.93 -24.20 23.85
C ASP A 304 5.11 -23.01 23.31
N ALA A 305 5.67 -21.80 23.37
CA ALA A 305 5.01 -20.62 22.82
C ALA A 305 4.81 -20.71 21.30
N VAL A 306 5.82 -21.19 20.56
CA VAL A 306 5.71 -21.39 19.10
C VAL A 306 4.63 -22.41 18.77
N HIS A 307 4.56 -23.51 19.53
CA HIS A 307 3.52 -24.52 19.37
C HIS A 307 2.12 -23.94 19.62
N ASN A 308 1.92 -23.25 20.74
CA ASN A 308 0.65 -22.58 21.04
C ASN A 308 0.26 -21.57 19.95
N ALA A 309 1.23 -20.79 19.45
CA ALA A 309 0.99 -19.82 18.39
C ALA A 309 0.55 -20.46 17.06
N PHE A 310 1.00 -21.68 16.74
CA PHE A 310 0.49 -22.40 15.57
C PHE A 310 -0.91 -22.97 15.79
N GLU A 311 -1.21 -23.48 16.97
CA GLU A 311 -2.50 -24.14 17.25
C GLU A 311 -3.64 -23.16 17.52
N LYS A 312 -3.40 -22.14 18.35
CA LYS A 312 -4.43 -21.26 18.90
C LYS A 312 -4.15 -19.78 18.67
N GLY A 313 -2.88 -19.41 18.55
CA GLY A 313 -2.44 -18.04 18.30
C GLY A 313 -2.10 -17.75 16.83
N PHE A 314 -1.01 -17.02 16.61
CA PHE A 314 -0.42 -16.83 15.29
C PHE A 314 1.03 -16.34 15.35
N ILE A 315 1.78 -16.60 14.29
CA ILE A 315 3.14 -16.08 14.10
C ILE A 315 3.16 -15.14 12.89
N LEU A 316 3.77 -13.97 13.07
CA LEU A 316 4.03 -13.01 12.01
C LEU A 316 5.51 -13.02 11.64
N LEU A 317 5.78 -13.06 10.34
CA LEU A 317 7.10 -12.93 9.78
C LEU A 317 7.17 -11.63 8.97
N ALA A 318 8.11 -10.76 9.30
CA ALA A 318 8.50 -9.64 8.48
C ALA A 318 9.58 -10.09 7.51
N ARG A 319 9.38 -9.84 6.21
CA ARG A 319 10.25 -10.33 5.14
C ARG A 319 10.61 -9.23 4.16
N GLN A 320 11.87 -9.19 3.74
CA GLN A 320 12.35 -8.35 2.65
C GLN A 320 13.04 -9.23 1.61
N ASN A 321 12.59 -9.20 0.35
CA ASN A 321 13.17 -9.99 -0.75
C ASN A 321 13.34 -11.49 -0.39
N GLN A 322 12.31 -12.09 0.23
CA GLN A 322 12.31 -13.47 0.75
C GLN A 322 13.18 -13.74 2.00
N THR A 323 14.00 -12.78 2.44
CA THR A 323 14.79 -12.87 3.67
C THR A 323 13.96 -12.48 4.88
N ALA A 324 14.00 -13.30 5.93
CA ALA A 324 13.36 -13.01 7.21
C ALA A 324 14.11 -11.87 7.94
N GLU A 325 13.39 -10.80 8.26
CA GLU A 325 13.91 -9.57 8.88
C GLU A 325 13.33 -9.32 10.27
N GLY A 326 12.28 -10.06 10.65
CA GLY A 326 11.74 -10.03 12.00
C GLY A 326 10.63 -11.05 12.20
N ILE A 327 10.42 -11.42 13.46
CA ILE A 327 9.42 -12.42 13.85
C ILE A 327 8.65 -11.91 15.06
N CYS A 328 7.36 -12.20 15.11
CA CYS A 328 6.51 -11.91 16.25
C CYS A 328 5.62 -13.14 16.52
N VAL A 329 5.73 -13.68 17.72
CA VAL A 329 5.02 -14.89 18.17
C VAL A 329 3.92 -14.45 19.12
N ILE A 330 2.67 -14.67 18.71
CA ILE A 330 1.47 -14.35 19.48
C ILE A 330 0.83 -15.65 19.94
N VAL A 331 0.76 -15.84 21.25
CA VAL A 331 0.10 -17.00 21.87
C VAL A 331 -1.33 -16.64 22.27
N HIS A 332 -2.17 -17.65 22.36
CA HIS A 332 -3.54 -17.52 22.89
C HIS A 332 -3.56 -18.00 24.33
N THR A 333 -4.02 -17.14 25.25
CA THR A 333 -4.00 -17.40 26.70
C THR A 333 -5.12 -18.34 27.15
N GLY A 334 -6.20 -18.42 26.37
CA GLY A 334 -7.39 -19.20 26.69
C GLY A 334 -8.43 -18.43 27.51
N PHE A 335 -8.13 -17.19 27.91
CA PHE A 335 -9.06 -16.33 28.64
C PHE A 335 -9.75 -15.34 27.69
N GLU A 336 -11.02 -15.06 27.94
CA GLU A 336 -11.78 -14.03 27.22
C GLU A 336 -11.86 -12.72 28.00
N ALA A 337 -11.98 -12.79 29.33
CA ALA A 337 -12.26 -11.62 30.17
C ALA A 337 -11.26 -11.39 31.33
N PHE A 338 -10.50 -12.40 31.76
CA PHE A 338 -9.62 -12.27 32.95
C PHE A 338 -8.31 -11.56 32.62
N ILE A 339 -7.62 -12.02 31.59
CA ILE A 339 -6.46 -11.38 30.97
C ILE A 339 -6.68 -11.33 29.46
N PRO A 340 -5.92 -10.50 28.72
CA PRO A 340 -6.09 -10.44 27.28
C PRO A 340 -5.97 -11.80 26.61
N THR A 341 -6.85 -12.03 25.63
CA THR A 341 -6.97 -13.31 24.92
C THR A 341 -5.70 -13.67 24.17
N TYR A 342 -5.01 -12.66 23.66
CA TYR A 342 -3.70 -12.82 23.03
C TYR A 342 -2.57 -12.26 23.89
N HIS A 343 -1.42 -12.91 23.82
CA HIS A 343 -0.19 -12.44 24.44
C HIS A 343 0.95 -12.47 23.43
N LEU A 344 1.64 -11.35 23.26
CA LEU A 344 2.88 -11.27 22.49
C LEU A 344 3.98 -11.88 23.37
N ALA A 345 4.30 -13.14 23.07
CA ALA A 345 5.33 -13.88 23.78
C ALA A 345 6.72 -13.41 23.35
N TYR A 346 6.96 -13.35 22.03
CA TYR A 346 8.26 -12.99 21.49
C TYR A 346 8.17 -12.00 20.34
N ILE A 347 9.09 -11.06 20.29
CA ILE A 347 9.32 -10.21 19.12
C ILE A 347 10.81 -9.94 18.94
N GLY A 348 11.30 -10.25 17.74
CA GLY A 348 12.70 -10.08 17.37
C GLY A 348 12.80 -9.51 15.96
N THR A 349 13.88 -8.77 15.71
CA THR A 349 14.22 -8.29 14.36
C THR A 349 15.67 -8.64 14.07
N ALA A 350 15.98 -8.97 12.82
CA ALA A 350 17.36 -9.24 12.44
C ALA A 350 18.27 -8.04 12.77
N PRO A 351 19.54 -8.27 13.14
CA PRO A 351 20.47 -7.19 13.50
C PRO A 351 20.64 -6.14 12.39
N SER A 352 20.59 -6.58 11.12
CA SER A 352 20.65 -5.74 9.91
C SER A 352 19.50 -4.75 9.77
N THR A 353 18.37 -5.02 10.43
CA THR A 353 17.11 -4.26 10.33
C THR A 353 16.82 -3.41 11.56
N LYS A 354 17.71 -3.42 12.57
CA LYS A 354 17.55 -2.64 13.79
C LYS A 354 17.38 -1.15 13.46
N GLY A 355 16.38 -0.52 14.09
CA GLY A 355 16.08 0.90 13.89
C GLY A 355 15.30 1.25 12.62
N ARG A 356 14.99 0.29 11.74
CA ARG A 356 14.22 0.56 10.51
C ARG A 356 12.70 0.62 10.73
N GLY A 357 12.21 0.09 11.85
CA GLY A 357 10.78 0.12 12.21
C GLY A 357 10.03 -1.20 11.99
N VAL A 358 10.73 -2.28 11.59
CA VAL A 358 10.14 -3.63 11.41
C VAL A 358 9.36 -4.10 12.64
N GLY A 359 9.95 -3.98 13.84
CA GLY A 359 9.26 -4.36 15.07
C GLY A 359 7.99 -3.55 15.34
N THR A 360 7.97 -2.27 14.96
CA THR A 360 6.75 -1.44 15.09
C THR A 360 5.64 -1.97 14.20
N GLU A 361 5.96 -2.38 12.98
CA GLU A 361 4.99 -2.89 12.03
C GLU A 361 4.46 -4.28 12.42
N LEU A 362 5.34 -5.15 12.94
CA LEU A 362 4.94 -6.43 13.52
C LEU A 362 3.94 -6.26 14.67
N ILE A 363 4.20 -5.33 15.60
CA ILE A 363 3.31 -5.04 16.74
C ILE A 363 1.96 -4.50 16.25
N ARG A 364 1.94 -3.54 15.32
CA ARG A 364 0.69 -3.02 14.76
C ARG A 364 -0.16 -4.12 14.15
N ARG A 365 0.47 -4.98 13.33
CA ARG A 365 -0.23 -6.09 12.70
C ARG A 365 -0.75 -7.10 13.74
N ALA A 366 -0.01 -7.32 14.82
CA ALA A 366 -0.46 -8.16 15.93
C ALA A 366 -1.67 -7.57 16.66
N ILE A 367 -1.69 -6.26 16.93
CA ILE A 367 -2.83 -5.55 17.54
C ILE A 367 -4.08 -5.70 16.65
N ASP A 368 -3.94 -5.46 15.33
CA ASP A 368 -5.07 -5.57 14.40
C ASP A 368 -5.65 -6.99 14.36
N LEU A 369 -4.79 -8.01 14.31
CA LEU A 369 -5.22 -9.42 14.26
C LEU A 369 -5.76 -9.96 15.58
N SER A 370 -5.45 -9.29 16.69
CA SER A 370 -5.95 -9.62 18.03
C SER A 370 -7.17 -8.78 18.42
N HIS A 371 -7.69 -7.93 17.53
CA HIS A 371 -8.83 -7.06 17.78
C HIS A 371 -8.63 -6.20 19.05
N ASP A 372 -7.44 -5.57 19.16
CA ASP A 372 -7.01 -4.77 20.33
C ASP A 372 -6.90 -5.54 21.66
N ASN A 373 -7.12 -6.86 21.66
CA ASN A 373 -7.10 -7.72 22.84
C ASN A 373 -5.73 -8.42 23.02
N LEU A 374 -4.68 -7.60 23.23
CA LEU A 374 -3.29 -8.04 23.26
C LEU A 374 -2.55 -7.58 24.53
N SER A 375 -1.87 -8.51 25.19
CA SER A 375 -0.91 -8.24 26.26
C SER A 375 0.52 -8.56 25.83
N LEU A 376 1.50 -8.09 26.60
CA LEU A 376 2.91 -8.47 26.46
C LEU A 376 3.60 -8.34 27.81
N HIS A 377 4.77 -8.95 27.95
CA HIS A 377 5.71 -8.62 29.01
C HIS A 377 7.03 -8.14 28.40
N VAL A 378 7.81 -7.42 29.21
CA VAL A 378 9.11 -6.88 28.80
C VAL A 378 10.03 -6.90 29.99
N ASP A 379 11.29 -7.29 29.76
CA ASP A 379 12.34 -7.21 30.77
C ASP A 379 12.46 -5.77 31.30
N LEU A 380 12.52 -5.62 32.62
CA LEU A 380 12.57 -4.31 33.30
C LEU A 380 13.79 -3.47 32.88
N THR A 381 14.87 -4.11 32.46
CA THR A 381 16.10 -3.47 31.99
C THR A 381 16.01 -3.01 30.53
N ASN A 382 15.09 -3.57 29.73
CA ASN A 382 14.95 -3.26 28.30
C ASN A 382 14.16 -1.95 28.06
N ARG A 383 14.76 -0.83 28.45
CA ARG A 383 14.16 0.52 28.32
C ARG A 383 13.77 0.87 26.89
N SER A 384 14.46 0.32 25.88
CA SER A 384 14.18 0.61 24.48
C SER A 384 12.85 0.01 24.03
N ALA A 385 12.60 -1.27 24.36
CA ALA A 385 11.35 -1.96 24.08
C ALA A 385 10.20 -1.37 24.89
N THR A 386 10.41 -1.07 26.18
CA THR A 386 9.40 -0.43 27.04
C THR A 386 8.88 0.88 26.44
N ARG A 387 9.77 1.76 25.97
CA ARG A 387 9.37 3.02 25.32
C ARG A 387 8.59 2.79 24.01
N LEU A 388 8.98 1.78 23.22
CA LEU A 388 8.27 1.42 22.00
C LEU A 388 6.84 0.95 22.33
N TYR A 389 6.68 0.04 23.28
CA TYR A 389 5.38 -0.49 23.68
C TYR A 389 4.47 0.60 24.23
N GLN A 390 4.97 1.46 25.12
CA GLN A 390 4.21 2.61 25.62
C GLN A 390 3.72 3.52 24.50
N LYS A 391 4.58 3.80 23.50
CA LYS A 391 4.22 4.59 22.32
C LYS A 391 3.19 3.89 21.41
N MET A 392 3.13 2.57 21.43
CA MET A 392 2.12 1.78 20.73
C MET A 392 0.79 1.69 21.49
N GLY A 393 0.71 2.23 22.71
CA GLY A 393 -0.52 2.29 23.50
C GLY A 393 -0.58 1.28 24.64
N PHE A 394 0.41 0.40 24.78
CA PHE A 394 0.51 -0.49 25.93
C PHE A 394 0.73 0.31 27.22
N ARG A 395 0.06 -0.10 28.29
CA ARG A 395 0.22 0.49 29.62
C ARG A 395 0.78 -0.56 30.55
N HIS A 396 1.66 -0.14 31.47
CA HIS A 396 2.11 -1.02 32.55
C HIS A 396 0.92 -1.28 33.48
N ALA A 397 0.67 -2.55 33.78
CA ALA A 397 -0.43 -2.97 34.64
C ALA A 397 0.10 -3.50 35.98
N TYR A 398 1.01 -4.47 35.93
CA TYR A 398 1.65 -5.08 37.11
C TYR A 398 2.94 -5.79 36.71
N ASN A 399 3.75 -6.18 37.70
CA ASN A 399 4.95 -6.97 37.49
C ASN A 399 4.60 -8.46 37.42
N ARG A 400 5.25 -9.20 36.52
CA ARG A 400 5.16 -10.67 36.46
C ARG A 400 6.05 -11.24 37.56
N MET A 401 5.46 -12.00 38.48
CA MET A 401 6.17 -12.73 39.53
C MET A 401 5.94 -14.23 39.33
N ILE A 402 7.01 -15.01 39.27
CA ILE A 402 6.97 -16.46 39.05
C ILE A 402 7.48 -17.12 40.32
N TYR A 403 6.71 -18.04 40.89
CA TYR A 403 7.16 -18.84 42.02
C TYR A 403 8.27 -19.78 41.55
N GLN A 404 9.40 -19.75 42.24
CA GLN A 404 10.46 -20.73 42.08
C GLN A 404 10.46 -21.58 43.35
N GLY A 405 10.10 -22.86 43.20
CA GLY A 405 10.29 -23.83 44.27
C GLY A 405 11.77 -24.12 44.37
N GLU A 406 12.39 -23.69 45.47
CA GLU A 406 13.76 -24.10 45.82
C GLU A 406 13.84 -25.58 46.18
#